data_AF-A0A2D5Q878-F1
#
_entry.id   AF-A0A2D5Q878-F1
#
_cell.length_a   1.000
_cell.length_b   1.000
_cell.length_c   1.000
_cell.angle_alpha   90.00
_cell.angle_beta   90.00
_cell.angle_gamma   90.00
#
_symmetry.space_group_name_H-M   'P 1'
#
loop_
_entity.id
_entity.type
_entity.pdbx_description
1 polymer ?
#
loop_
_entity_poly.entity_id
_entity_poly.type
_entity_poly.pdbx_seq_one_letter_code
_entity_poly.pdbx_strand_id
1 'polypeptide(L)'
;MFECQICGLLSLGGTACPACGSQLRKDLSLEADDSEALPSEVPGLDDAAAAWYDVEGIEPPTEDDVAEEEVDVEQEGNLPFGFQGSSNVYDSRLPFGIGSFAEG
;
A
#
# COMPACT_ATOMS: atom_id res chain seq x y z
N MET A 1 4.49 -0.32 -14.37
CA MET A 1 4.90 0.08 -13.00
C MET A 1 6.21 -0.62 -12.69
N PHE A 2 7.16 -0.01 -11.99
CA PHE A 2 8.49 -0.57 -11.78
C PHE A 2 8.82 -0.83 -10.32
N GLU A 3 9.35 -2.02 -10.02
CA GLU A 3 9.93 -2.38 -8.74
C GLU A 3 11.47 -2.32 -8.81
N CYS A 4 12.12 -1.69 -7.84
CA CYS A 4 13.58 -1.71 -7.74
C CYS A 4 14.08 -2.98 -7.03
N GLN A 5 14.93 -3.78 -7.68
CA GLN A 5 15.44 -5.03 -7.11
C GLN A 5 16.46 -4.83 -5.96
N ILE A 6 16.91 -3.60 -5.71
CA ILE A 6 17.88 -3.28 -4.66
C ILE A 6 17.16 -2.93 -3.35
N CYS A 7 16.12 -2.10 -3.45
CA CYS A 7 15.46 -1.51 -2.29
C CYS A 7 13.94 -1.77 -2.24
N GLY A 8 13.38 -2.53 -3.18
CA GLY A 8 11.96 -2.90 -3.24
C GLY A 8 11.02 -1.74 -3.58
N LEU A 9 11.52 -0.53 -3.79
CA LEU A 9 10.65 0.63 -3.99
C LEU A 9 9.92 0.58 -5.34
N LEU A 10 8.61 0.80 -5.28
CA LEU A 10 7.72 0.89 -6.42
C LEU A 10 7.71 2.31 -7.00
N SER A 11 7.77 2.43 -8.33
CA SER A 11 7.81 3.72 -9.02
C SER A 11 7.05 3.68 -10.35
N LEU A 12 6.44 4.82 -10.73
CA LEU A 12 5.61 4.93 -11.92
C LEU A 12 6.40 5.33 -13.19
N GLY A 13 7.68 5.71 -13.08
CA GLY A 13 8.46 6.19 -14.22
C GLY A 13 9.93 6.48 -13.89
N GLY A 14 10.65 7.12 -14.82
CA GLY A 14 12.08 7.47 -14.70
C GLY A 14 13.04 6.38 -15.15
N THR A 15 14.32 6.72 -15.31
CA THR A 15 15.39 5.81 -15.75
C THR A 15 16.14 5.12 -14.59
N ALA A 16 15.93 5.56 -13.36
CA ALA A 16 16.55 5.03 -12.15
C ALA A 16 15.58 5.07 -10.95
N CYS A 17 15.84 4.26 -9.94
CA CYS A 17 15.08 4.26 -8.69
C CYS A 17 15.27 5.60 -7.95
N PRO A 18 14.19 6.32 -7.58
CA PRO A 18 14.30 7.62 -6.93
C PRO A 18 14.85 7.55 -5.50
N ALA A 19 14.83 6.37 -4.87
CA ALA A 19 15.33 6.19 -3.50
C ALA A 19 16.82 5.83 -3.42
N CYS A 20 17.31 4.96 -4.31
CA CYS A 20 18.69 4.45 -4.25
C CYS A 20 19.52 4.69 -5.52
N GLY A 21 18.95 5.31 -6.56
CA GLY A 21 19.63 5.59 -7.83
C GLY A 21 19.90 4.37 -8.72
N SER A 22 19.46 3.18 -8.31
CA SER A 22 19.69 1.95 -9.08
C SER A 22 18.91 1.90 -10.38
N GLN A 23 19.54 1.40 -11.45
CA GLN A 23 18.89 1.10 -12.74
C GLN A 23 18.33 -0.33 -12.80
N LEU A 24 18.61 -1.18 -11.79
CA LEU A 24 18.08 -2.54 -11.70
C LEU A 24 16.62 -2.48 -11.26
N ARG A 25 15.72 -2.44 -12.24
CA ARG A 25 14.27 -2.39 -12.03
C ARG A 25 13.55 -3.44 -12.86
N LYS A 26 12.46 -3.93 -12.30
CA LYS A 26 11.56 -4.91 -12.88
C LYS A 26 10.27 -4.23 -13.31
N ASP A 27 9.83 -4.45 -14.55
CA ASP A 27 8.56 -3.92 -15.04
C ASP A 27 7.42 -4.87 -14.67
N LEU A 28 6.63 -4.47 -13.69
CA LEU A 28 5.49 -5.25 -13.19
C LEU A 28 4.29 -5.22 -14.15
N SER A 29 4.23 -4.29 -15.11
CA SER A 29 3.14 -4.27 -16.10
C SER A 29 3.16 -5.49 -17.03
N LEU A 30 4.33 -6.13 -17.15
CA LEU A 30 4.54 -7.30 -17.99
C LEU A 30 4.27 -8.61 -17.25
N GLU A 31 4.16 -8.57 -15.93
CA GLU A 31 4.01 -9.74 -15.07
C GLU A 31 2.70 -9.77 -14.29
N ALA A 32 1.88 -8.71 -14.39
CA ALA A 32 0.49 -8.74 -13.95
C ALA A 32 -0.35 -9.59 -14.93
N ASP A 33 0.03 -10.86 -15.08
CA ASP A 33 -0.88 -11.89 -15.53
C ASP A 33 -1.72 -12.25 -14.30
N ASP A 34 -2.78 -11.47 -14.08
CA ASP A 34 -3.83 -11.65 -13.06
C ASP A 34 -4.66 -12.95 -13.27
N SER A 35 -4.06 -13.90 -14.00
CA SER A 35 -4.61 -15.19 -14.41
C SER A 35 -4.43 -16.27 -13.35
N GLU A 36 -3.57 -16.03 -12.35
CA GLU A 36 -3.48 -16.88 -11.18
C GLU A 36 -4.64 -16.52 -10.25
N ALA A 37 -5.74 -17.27 -10.38
CA ALA A 37 -6.88 -17.16 -9.49
C ALA A 37 -6.38 -17.24 -8.03
N LEU A 38 -6.39 -16.10 -7.35
CA LEU A 38 -6.13 -16.05 -5.93
C LEU A 38 -7.12 -17.00 -5.25
N PRO A 39 -6.67 -17.77 -4.24
CA PRO A 39 -7.57 -18.65 -3.51
C PRO A 39 -8.72 -17.81 -2.96
N SER A 40 -9.96 -18.22 -3.29
CA SER A 40 -11.17 -17.53 -2.85
C SER A 40 -11.38 -17.61 -1.34
N GLU A 41 -10.75 -18.61 -0.71
CA GLU A 41 -10.87 -18.88 0.73
C GLU A 41 -9.47 -18.96 1.34
N VAL A 42 -9.27 -18.21 2.42
CA VAL A 42 -8.05 -18.24 3.22
C VAL A 42 -8.29 -19.21 4.39
N PRO A 43 -7.52 -20.31 4.52
CA PRO A 43 -7.74 -21.29 5.58
C PRO A 43 -7.69 -20.66 6.98
N GLY A 44 -8.77 -20.83 7.75
CA GLY A 44 -8.88 -20.31 9.13
C GLY A 44 -9.23 -18.82 9.23
N LEU A 45 -9.59 -18.15 8.13
CA LEU A 45 -10.07 -16.78 8.16
C LEU A 45 -11.36 -16.64 8.98
N ASP A 46 -12.29 -17.57 8.81
CA ASP A 46 -13.57 -17.57 9.53
C ASP A 46 -13.37 -17.76 11.04
N ASP A 47 -12.47 -18.68 11.42
CA ASP A 47 -12.11 -18.91 12.83
C ASP A 47 -11.46 -17.66 13.44
N ALA A 48 -10.62 -16.96 12.67
CA ALA A 48 -10.02 -15.71 13.10
C ALA A 48 -11.10 -14.63 13.27
N ALA A 49 -12.00 -14.47 12.31
CA ALA A 49 -13.09 -13.49 12.38
C ALA A 49 -13.96 -13.75 13.63
N ALA A 50 -14.34 -15.01 13.89
CA ALA A 50 -15.09 -15.38 15.09
C ALA A 50 -14.36 -15.01 16.39
N ALA A 51 -13.05 -15.30 16.48
CA ALA A 51 -12.25 -14.95 17.65
C ALA A 51 -12.14 -13.43 17.88
N TRP A 52 -12.18 -12.63 16.83
CA TRP A 52 -12.22 -11.16 16.95
C TRP A 52 -13.54 -10.68 17.56
N TYR A 53 -14.68 -11.20 17.10
CA TYR A 53 -15.98 -10.87 17.67
C TYR A 53 -16.09 -11.25 19.16
N ASP A 54 -15.55 -12.41 19.54
CA ASP A 54 -15.47 -12.83 20.94
C ASP A 54 -14.66 -11.86 21.82
N VAL A 55 -13.57 -11.30 21.27
CA VAL A 55 -12.70 -10.35 21.99
C VAL A 55 -13.37 -8.98 22.12
N GLU A 56 -14.06 -8.52 21.08
CA GLU A 56 -14.75 -7.23 21.08
C GLU A 56 -16.10 -7.28 21.83
N GLY A 57 -16.62 -8.49 22.07
CA GLY A 57 -17.90 -8.70 22.75
C GLY A 57 -19.09 -8.20 21.92
N ILE A 58 -18.93 -8.19 20.59
CA ILE A 58 -19.94 -7.77 19.61
C ILE A 58 -20.49 -9.04 18.97
N GLU A 59 -21.81 -9.09 18.76
CA GLU A 59 -22.45 -10.20 18.05
C GLU A 59 -22.00 -10.21 16.59
N PRO A 60 -21.56 -11.36 16.04
CA PRO A 60 -21.21 -11.45 14.63
C PRO A 60 -22.40 -11.09 13.74
N PRO A 61 -22.17 -10.38 12.62
CA PRO A 61 -23.24 -10.06 11.67
C PRO A 61 -23.81 -11.36 11.08
N THR A 62 -25.12 -11.39 10.90
CA THR A 62 -25.78 -12.52 10.22
C THR A 62 -25.61 -12.38 8.71
N GLU A 63 -25.75 -13.50 7.99
CA GLU A 63 -25.64 -13.55 6.53
C GLU A 63 -26.66 -12.63 5.81
N ASP A 64 -27.75 -12.25 6.48
CA ASP A 64 -28.71 -11.25 6.02
C ASP A 64 -28.19 -9.80 6.21
N ASP A 65 -27.39 -9.53 7.23
CA ASP A 65 -26.81 -8.19 7.50
C ASP A 65 -25.69 -7.84 6.50
N VAL A 66 -24.91 -8.84 6.06
CA VAL A 66 -23.77 -8.65 5.12
C VAL A 66 -24.24 -8.27 3.70
N ALA A 67 -25.45 -8.65 3.32
CA ALA A 67 -26.03 -8.32 2.01
C ALA A 67 -26.53 -6.86 1.92
N GLU A 68 -26.69 -6.18 3.06
CA GLU A 68 -27.31 -4.85 3.15
C GLU A 68 -26.30 -3.70 3.35
N GLU A 69 -25.04 -4.01 3.68
CA GLU A 69 -24.00 -3.02 3.95
C GLU A 69 -23.05 -2.77 2.77
N GLU A 70 -23.57 -2.23 1.66
CA GLU A 70 -22.78 -1.41 0.74
C GLU A 70 -22.59 -0.01 1.37
N VAL A 71 -21.86 0.08 2.48
CA VAL A 71 -21.50 1.39 3.05
C VAL A 71 -20.42 2.01 2.18
N ASP A 72 -20.82 3.04 1.42
CA ASP A 72 -19.95 4.00 0.76
C ASP A 72 -19.12 4.73 1.83
N VAL A 73 -17.99 4.14 2.22
CA VAL A 73 -17.06 4.75 3.17
C VAL A 73 -16.28 5.80 2.39
N GLU A 74 -16.79 7.03 2.33
CA GLU A 74 -15.98 8.20 1.99
C GLU A 74 -14.83 8.28 3.01
N GLN A 75 -13.66 7.75 2.62
CA GLN A 75 -12.44 7.80 3.41
C GLN A 75 -11.95 9.26 3.45
N GLU A 76 -12.48 10.05 4.38
CA GLU A 76 -11.84 11.31 4.79
C GLU A 76 -10.55 10.97 5.57
N GLY A 77 -9.50 10.63 4.82
CA GLY A 77 -8.19 10.28 5.36
C GLY A 77 -7.48 11.50 5.95
N ASN A 78 -7.57 11.67 7.27
CA ASN A 78 -6.65 12.52 8.03
C ASN A 78 -5.37 11.76 8.37
N LEU A 79 -4.72 11.19 7.36
CA LEU A 79 -3.39 10.62 7.48
C LEU A 79 -2.38 11.68 7.06
N PRO A 80 -1.27 11.87 7.81
CA PRO A 80 -0.23 12.84 7.48
C PRO A 80 0.55 12.52 6.19
N PHE A 81 0.14 11.46 5.47
CA PHE A 81 0.65 11.05 4.17
C PHE A 81 -0.53 10.96 3.18
N GLY A 82 -0.40 11.57 2.01
CA GLY A 82 -1.41 11.46 0.95
C GLY A 82 -1.35 10.13 0.20
N PHE A 83 -2.50 9.68 -0.30
CA PHE A 83 -2.57 8.62 -1.32
C PHE A 83 -1.80 9.08 -2.58
N GLN A 84 -1.01 8.18 -3.19
CA GLN A 84 -0.01 8.44 -4.25
C GLN A 84 1.35 9.04 -3.83
N GLY A 85 1.68 9.08 -2.53
CA GLY A 85 3.07 9.33 -2.10
C GLY A 85 3.55 10.78 -2.28
N SER A 86 2.64 11.75 -2.40
CA SER A 86 2.97 13.16 -2.21
C SER A 86 3.17 13.42 -0.72
N SER A 87 4.42 13.33 -0.25
CA SER A 87 4.79 13.86 1.06
C SER A 87 4.62 15.38 1.02
N ASN A 88 3.99 15.98 2.03
CA ASN A 88 4.13 17.41 2.29
C ASN A 88 5.62 17.68 2.46
N VAL A 89 6.24 18.26 1.43
CA VAL A 89 7.68 18.47 1.31
C VAL A 89 8.21 19.16 2.57
N TYR A 90 8.99 18.45 3.36
CA TYR A 90 9.82 19.08 4.38
C TYR A 90 11.11 19.56 3.71
N ASP A 91 11.21 20.87 3.54
CA ASP A 91 12.37 21.57 3.02
C ASP A 91 13.56 21.34 3.98
N SER A 92 14.35 20.31 3.69
CA SER A 92 15.47 19.89 4.52
C SER A 92 16.63 20.89 4.38
N ARG A 93 16.71 21.82 5.33
CA ARG A 93 17.80 22.80 5.49
C ARG A 93 19.11 22.20 6.03
N LEU A 94 19.37 20.92 5.80
CA LEU A 94 20.59 20.29 6.29
C LEU A 94 21.75 20.62 5.32
N PRO A 95 22.91 21.05 5.81
CA PRO A 95 24.05 21.45 4.97
C PRO A 95 24.73 20.28 4.26
N PHE A 96 24.39 19.03 4.61
CA PHE A 96 24.75 17.81 3.88
C PHE A 96 23.83 16.66 4.33
N GLY A 97 23.53 15.73 3.43
CA GLY A 97 22.78 14.50 3.74
C GLY A 97 21.71 14.16 2.70
N ILE A 98 21.05 13.02 2.87
CA ILE A 98 19.94 12.58 2.02
C ILE A 98 18.80 13.61 2.14
N GLY A 99 18.54 14.37 1.07
CA GLY A 99 17.57 15.48 1.06
C GLY A 99 18.17 16.90 1.02
N SER A 100 19.50 17.07 0.96
CA SER A 100 20.11 18.40 0.76
C SER A 100 20.14 18.79 -0.73
N PHE A 101 19.58 19.96 -1.08
CA PHE A 101 19.75 20.57 -2.40
C PHE A 101 21.16 21.16 -2.51
N ALA A 102 22.04 20.52 -3.28
CA ALA A 102 23.30 21.12 -3.69
C ALA A 102 23.05 21.90 -4.99
N GLU A 103 22.69 23.18 -4.87
CA GLU A 103 22.73 24.11 -6.01
C GLU A 103 24.21 24.48 -6.23
N GLY A 104 24.79 23.99 -7.33
CA GLY A 104 26.16 24.26 -7.76
C GLY A 104 26.38 23.82 -9.19
#